data_AF-A0A5N5D0U1-F1
#
_entry.id   AF-A0A5N5D0U1-F1
#
_cell.length_a   1.000
_cell.length_b   1.000
_cell.length_c   1.000
_cell.angle_alpha   90.00
_cell.angle_beta   90.00
_cell.angle_gamma   90.00
#
_symmetry.space_group_name_H-M   'P 1'
#
loop_
_entity.id
_entity.type
_entity.pdbx_description
1 polymer ?
#
loop_
_entity_poly.entity_id
_entity_poly.type
_entity_poly.pdbx_seq_one_letter_code
_entity_poly.pdbx_strand_id
1 'polypeptide(L)'
;MSTSETFNLNESSTNPVPVTLVEGLSEAQLRGFTAFQHWYKTLQASLKNQENENHAFHDKPYSLRSIRIKSVSFFGERIGFLKFEAKITNAGGDELPGVVLLRGPSVAMLMILRPHDNKSERFVIMTEQPRVPAGSLAFLEIPAGMMDDDTDTFAGVAAREIQEETGLIVPRHELKDLTALALSKVKNPTSEELANAMYPSPGGCDEYIALFLWEKVLDRQLMEQIKGRLSGLRSQGEMVRITLIPYEELWSHGARDAKTLAAWALYESLKRSELRC
;
A
#
# COMPACT_ATOMS: atom_id res chain seq x y z
N MET A 1 -38.48 -4.13 -3.92
CA MET A 1 -37.53 -4.09 -5.05
C MET A 1 -36.57 -2.95 -4.73
N SER A 2 -35.35 -3.27 -4.30
CA SER A 2 -34.33 -2.26 -4.02
C SER A 2 -33.89 -1.65 -5.35
N THR A 3 -34.14 -0.36 -5.55
CA THR A 3 -33.77 0.35 -6.77
C THR A 3 -32.29 0.69 -6.69
N SER A 4 -31.46 0.02 -7.49
CA SER A 4 -30.04 0.39 -7.63
C SER A 4 -29.94 1.78 -8.24
N GLU A 5 -29.40 2.74 -7.50
CA GLU A 5 -29.12 4.09 -7.98
C GLU A 5 -28.03 4.05 -9.07
N THR A 6 -28.15 4.89 -10.09
CA THR A 6 -27.17 5.01 -11.17
C THR A 6 -26.92 6.46 -11.49
N PHE A 7 -25.64 6.84 -11.62
CA PHE A 7 -25.20 8.17 -12.02
C PHE A 7 -24.06 8.06 -13.05
N ASN A 8 -23.63 9.19 -13.64
CA ASN A 8 -22.51 9.20 -14.59
C ASN A 8 -21.28 9.88 -13.97
N LEU A 9 -20.09 9.28 -14.10
CA LEU A 9 -18.86 9.86 -13.54
C LEU A 9 -18.46 11.18 -14.21
N ASN A 10 -18.81 11.34 -15.49
CA ASN A 10 -18.38 12.37 -16.40
C ASN A 10 -19.58 12.89 -17.22
N GLU A 11 -20.49 13.58 -16.54
CA GLU A 11 -21.77 14.09 -17.10
C GLU A 11 -21.61 15.04 -18.29
N SER A 12 -20.46 15.70 -18.42
CA SER A 12 -20.15 16.64 -19.51
C SER A 12 -19.39 16.02 -20.68
N SER A 13 -19.09 14.71 -20.63
CA SER A 13 -18.36 14.00 -21.69
C SER A 13 -19.30 13.49 -22.78
N THR A 14 -18.82 13.43 -24.02
CA THR A 14 -19.51 12.77 -25.13
C THR A 14 -19.70 11.27 -24.92
N ASN A 15 -18.93 10.66 -24.00
CA ASN A 15 -19.03 9.27 -23.61
C ASN A 15 -19.18 9.17 -22.07
N PRO A 16 -20.42 9.24 -21.54
CA PRO A 16 -20.66 9.10 -20.11
C PRO A 16 -20.38 7.67 -19.64
N VAL A 17 -19.76 7.54 -18.47
CA VAL A 17 -19.48 6.27 -17.79
C VAL A 17 -20.51 6.08 -16.68
N PRO A 18 -21.56 5.26 -16.90
CA PRO A 18 -22.54 4.96 -15.87
C PRO A 18 -21.91 4.14 -14.73
N VAL A 19 -22.30 4.49 -13.50
CA VAL A 19 -21.95 3.79 -12.27
C VAL A 19 -23.21 3.31 -11.60
N THR A 20 -23.35 2.00 -11.45
CA THR A 20 -24.46 1.40 -10.68
C THR A 20 -24.00 1.15 -9.25
N LEU A 21 -24.68 1.77 -8.29
CA LEU A 21 -24.41 1.67 -6.87
C LEU A 21 -25.11 0.46 -6.23
N VAL A 22 -24.57 0.02 -5.09
CA VAL A 22 -25.27 -0.91 -4.18
C VAL A 22 -26.08 -0.12 -3.16
N GLU A 23 -27.09 -0.75 -2.58
CA GLU A 23 -27.87 -0.17 -1.49
C GLU A 23 -26.96 0.23 -0.32
N GLY A 24 -27.22 1.42 0.25
CA GLY A 24 -26.46 1.97 1.38
C GLY A 24 -25.17 2.71 1.00
N LEU A 25 -24.79 2.77 -0.28
CA LEU A 25 -23.71 3.62 -0.77
C LEU A 25 -24.30 4.76 -1.61
N SER A 26 -24.06 6.01 -1.19
CA SER A 26 -24.44 7.19 -1.97
C SER A 26 -23.37 7.60 -3.00
N GLU A 27 -23.79 8.31 -4.05
CA GLU A 27 -22.86 8.92 -5.02
C GLU A 27 -21.83 9.82 -4.33
N ALA A 28 -22.26 10.64 -3.36
CA ALA A 28 -21.39 11.55 -2.62
C ALA A 28 -20.29 10.80 -1.85
N GLN A 29 -20.63 9.69 -1.18
CA GLN A 29 -19.64 8.86 -0.48
C GLN A 29 -18.65 8.21 -1.45
N LEU A 30 -19.12 7.68 -2.58
CA LEU A 30 -18.24 7.08 -3.58
C LEU A 30 -17.29 8.12 -4.18
N ARG A 31 -17.81 9.29 -4.56
CA ARG A 31 -16.99 10.39 -5.10
C ARG A 31 -16.03 10.93 -4.06
N GLY A 32 -16.39 10.93 -2.78
CA GLY A 32 -15.52 11.35 -1.68
C GLY A 32 -14.46 10.34 -1.29
N PHE A 33 -14.52 9.10 -1.81
CA PHE A 33 -13.56 8.07 -1.45
C PHE A 33 -12.25 8.22 -2.23
N THR A 34 -11.20 8.67 -1.54
CA THR A 34 -9.86 8.91 -2.08
C THR A 34 -9.33 7.78 -2.95
N ALA A 35 -9.43 6.51 -2.50
CA ALA A 35 -8.95 5.37 -3.26
C ALA A 35 -9.66 5.25 -4.62
N PHE A 36 -10.95 5.55 -4.67
CA PHE A 36 -11.72 5.56 -5.91
C PHE A 36 -11.31 6.72 -6.83
N GLN A 37 -11.09 7.91 -6.26
CA GLN A 37 -10.58 9.05 -7.03
C GLN A 37 -9.20 8.77 -7.65
N HIS A 38 -8.27 8.22 -6.87
CA HIS A 38 -6.93 7.86 -7.32
C HIS A 38 -6.97 6.78 -8.41
N TRP A 39 -7.68 5.67 -8.16
CA TRP A 39 -7.83 4.62 -9.16
C TRP A 39 -8.40 5.16 -10.47
N TYR A 40 -9.47 5.97 -10.40
CA TYR A 40 -10.11 6.52 -11.59
C TYR A 40 -9.19 7.47 -12.35
N LYS A 41 -8.51 8.39 -11.65
CA LYS A 41 -7.55 9.33 -12.24
C LYS A 41 -6.41 8.59 -12.94
N THR A 42 -5.77 7.64 -12.26
CA THR A 42 -4.63 6.90 -12.82
C THR A 42 -5.08 6.02 -13.99
N LEU A 43 -6.25 5.39 -13.91
CA LEU A 43 -6.81 4.64 -15.04
C LEU A 43 -7.08 5.56 -16.24
N GLN A 44 -7.63 6.76 -16.03
CA GLN A 44 -7.85 7.71 -17.12
C GLN A 44 -6.54 8.15 -17.79
N ALA A 45 -5.49 8.42 -17.00
CA ALA A 45 -4.17 8.75 -17.53
C ALA A 45 -3.60 7.58 -18.36
N SER A 46 -3.68 6.35 -17.83
CA SER A 46 -3.22 5.14 -18.53
C SER A 46 -3.99 4.88 -19.82
N LEU A 47 -5.33 5.05 -19.81
CA LEU A 47 -6.15 4.92 -21.02
C LEU A 47 -5.79 5.97 -22.08
N LYS A 48 -5.42 7.18 -21.66
CA LYS A 48 -4.96 8.25 -22.56
C LYS A 48 -3.59 7.95 -23.17
N ASN A 49 -2.71 7.22 -22.48
CA ASN A 49 -1.40 6.82 -23.03
C ASN A 49 -1.52 6.00 -24.34
N GLN A 50 -2.68 5.39 -24.61
CA GLN A 50 -2.97 4.69 -25.86
C GLN A 50 -3.02 5.61 -27.10
N GLU A 51 -3.13 6.94 -26.92
CA GLU A 51 -3.02 7.92 -28.01
C GLU A 51 -1.61 7.95 -28.63
N ASN A 52 -0.59 7.47 -27.92
CA ASN A 52 0.76 7.33 -28.44
C ASN A 52 0.84 6.18 -29.45
N GLU A 53 1.37 6.46 -30.64
CA GLU A 53 1.54 5.48 -31.73
C GLU A 53 2.37 4.25 -31.34
N ASN A 54 3.26 4.38 -30.35
CA ASN A 54 4.08 3.27 -29.85
C ASN A 54 3.41 2.46 -28.73
N HIS A 55 2.20 2.83 -28.30
CA HIS A 55 1.50 2.11 -27.25
C HIS A 55 0.98 0.77 -27.77
N ALA A 56 1.10 -0.30 -26.97
CA ALA A 56 0.71 -1.66 -27.37
C ALA A 56 -0.77 -1.81 -27.79
N PHE A 57 -1.63 -0.87 -27.35
CA PHE A 57 -3.06 -0.83 -27.67
C PHE A 57 -3.46 0.34 -28.56
N HIS A 58 -2.52 1.03 -29.22
CA HIS A 58 -2.79 2.19 -30.06
C HIS A 58 -3.83 1.90 -31.15
N ASP A 59 -3.66 0.80 -31.89
CA ASP A 59 -4.55 0.42 -32.99
C ASP A 59 -5.98 0.06 -32.54
N LYS A 60 -6.14 -0.40 -31.29
CA LYS A 60 -7.41 -0.84 -30.70
C LYS A 60 -7.52 -0.36 -29.26
N PRO A 61 -7.72 0.94 -29.04
CA PRO A 61 -7.68 1.50 -27.70
C PRO A 61 -8.86 1.03 -26.86
N TYR A 62 -8.58 0.69 -25.62
CA TYR A 62 -9.58 0.38 -24.61
C TYR A 62 -10.23 1.65 -24.07
N SER A 63 -11.47 1.51 -23.61
CA SER A 63 -12.17 2.56 -22.88
C SER A 63 -12.99 1.95 -21.74
N LEU A 64 -13.05 2.68 -20.62
CA LEU A 64 -13.98 2.36 -19.54
C LEU A 64 -15.41 2.64 -20.00
N ARG A 65 -16.29 1.65 -19.88
CA ARG A 65 -17.69 1.72 -20.35
C ARG A 65 -18.68 1.85 -19.22
N SER A 66 -18.43 1.22 -18.08
CA SER A 66 -19.32 1.28 -16.92
C SER A 66 -18.61 0.77 -15.67
N ILE A 67 -19.11 1.16 -14.50
CA ILE A 67 -18.71 0.57 -13.22
C ILE A 67 -19.95 0.02 -12.53
N ARG A 68 -19.86 -1.19 -11.98
CA ARG A 68 -20.90 -1.77 -11.14
C ARG A 68 -20.32 -2.08 -9.76
N ILE A 69 -20.75 -1.33 -8.75
CA ILE A 69 -20.37 -1.63 -7.38
C ILE A 69 -20.99 -2.97 -6.98
N LYS A 70 -20.18 -3.84 -6.38
CA LYS A 70 -20.58 -5.19 -5.95
C LYS A 70 -20.77 -5.26 -4.44
N SER A 71 -19.94 -4.56 -3.68
CA SER A 71 -20.07 -4.47 -2.23
C SER A 71 -19.27 -3.30 -1.67
N VAL A 72 -19.69 -2.80 -0.52
CA VAL A 72 -18.99 -1.79 0.27
C VAL A 72 -18.87 -2.30 1.71
N SER A 73 -17.78 -1.96 2.39
CA SER A 73 -17.60 -2.17 3.82
C SER A 73 -17.23 -0.84 4.47
N PHE A 74 -17.98 -0.47 5.51
CA PHE A 74 -17.81 0.79 6.23
C PHE A 74 -17.05 0.58 7.54
N PHE A 75 -16.19 1.53 7.90
CA PHE A 75 -15.53 1.62 9.20
C PHE A 75 -16.07 2.85 9.95
N GLY A 76 -17.22 2.70 10.60
CA GLY A 76 -18.02 3.85 11.02
C GLY A 76 -18.74 4.43 9.80
N GLU A 77 -18.54 5.71 9.51
CA GLU A 77 -19.17 6.39 8.37
C GLU A 77 -18.30 6.39 7.10
N ARG A 78 -17.00 6.12 7.23
CA ARG A 78 -16.05 6.06 6.11
C ARG A 78 -16.10 4.72 5.38
N ILE A 79 -15.84 4.76 4.07
CA ILE A 79 -15.62 3.54 3.28
C ILE A 79 -14.25 2.97 3.66
N GLY A 80 -14.22 1.73 4.12
CA GLY A 80 -12.98 0.98 4.37
C GLY A 80 -12.57 0.14 3.16
N PHE A 81 -13.54 -0.57 2.55
CA PHE A 81 -13.31 -1.36 1.34
C PHE A 81 -14.44 -1.18 0.33
N LEU A 82 -14.08 -1.19 -0.96
CA LEU A 82 -15.04 -1.16 -2.05
C LEU A 82 -14.67 -2.23 -3.08
N LYS A 83 -15.63 -3.08 -3.46
CA LYS A 83 -15.45 -4.04 -4.56
C LYS A 83 -16.36 -3.68 -5.71
N PHE A 84 -15.84 -3.66 -6.94
CA PHE A 84 -16.63 -3.40 -8.14
C PHE A 84 -16.13 -4.16 -9.37
N GLU A 85 -16.96 -4.14 -10.41
CA GLU A 85 -16.63 -4.59 -11.77
C GLU A 85 -16.60 -3.38 -12.70
N ALA A 86 -15.44 -3.09 -13.29
CA ALA A 86 -15.25 -2.08 -14.33
C ALA A 86 -15.27 -2.74 -15.71
N LYS A 87 -16.23 -2.35 -16.57
CA LYS A 87 -16.27 -2.85 -17.93
C LYS A 87 -15.31 -2.06 -18.80
N ILE A 88 -14.22 -2.66 -19.25
CA ILE A 88 -13.19 -2.00 -20.08
C ILE A 88 -13.07 -2.76 -21.40
N THR A 89 -13.43 -2.11 -22.50
CA THR A 89 -13.52 -2.75 -23.82
C THR A 89 -12.97 -1.87 -24.93
N ASN A 90 -12.47 -2.49 -26.00
CA ASN A 90 -12.07 -1.80 -27.23
C ASN A 90 -13.13 -1.95 -28.34
N ALA A 91 -12.93 -1.27 -29.48
CA ALA A 91 -13.83 -1.37 -30.63
C ALA A 91 -13.79 -2.75 -31.33
N GLY A 92 -12.77 -3.57 -31.06
CA GLY A 92 -12.66 -4.94 -31.56
C GLY A 92 -13.52 -5.96 -30.81
N GLY A 93 -14.12 -5.57 -29.68
CA GLY A 93 -14.92 -6.45 -28.82
C GLY A 93 -14.11 -7.16 -27.73
N ASP A 94 -12.81 -6.88 -27.62
CA ASP A 94 -11.98 -7.42 -26.54
C ASP A 94 -12.33 -6.72 -25.21
N GLU A 95 -12.26 -7.48 -24.11
CA GLU A 95 -12.56 -7.02 -22.76
C GLU A 95 -11.42 -7.35 -21.80
N LEU A 96 -11.01 -6.38 -20.98
CA LEU A 96 -10.00 -6.58 -19.94
C LEU A 96 -10.65 -7.08 -18.63
N PRO A 97 -9.93 -7.88 -17.81
CA PRO A 97 -10.39 -8.21 -16.47
C PRO A 97 -10.61 -6.94 -15.63
N GLY A 98 -11.84 -6.75 -15.17
CA GLY A 98 -12.29 -5.52 -14.52
C GLY A 98 -12.68 -5.67 -13.05
N VAL A 99 -12.35 -6.77 -12.39
CA VAL A 99 -12.66 -6.96 -10.97
C VAL A 99 -11.66 -6.16 -10.13
N VAL A 100 -12.17 -5.21 -9.35
CA VAL A 100 -11.34 -4.30 -8.55
C VAL A 100 -11.78 -4.33 -7.09
N LEU A 101 -10.81 -4.51 -6.20
CA LEU A 101 -10.93 -4.23 -4.78
C LEU A 101 -10.15 -2.94 -4.48
N LEU A 102 -10.86 -1.92 -4.01
CA LEU A 102 -10.26 -0.72 -3.47
C LEU A 102 -10.14 -0.82 -1.96
N ARG A 103 -8.92 -0.62 -1.51
CA ARG A 103 -8.49 -0.47 -0.11
C ARG A 103 -7.72 0.84 0.07
N GLY A 104 -6.97 1.27 -0.94
CA GLY A 104 -6.17 2.48 -0.89
C GLY A 104 -4.73 2.30 -0.39
N PRO A 105 -4.00 3.42 -0.19
CA PRO A 105 -2.59 3.43 0.19
C PRO A 105 -2.29 2.87 1.57
N SER A 106 -1.07 2.36 1.72
CA SER A 106 -0.51 1.96 3.02
C SER A 106 0.99 2.29 3.10
N VAL A 107 1.54 2.17 4.29
CA VAL A 107 2.98 2.28 4.58
C VAL A 107 3.47 1.03 5.27
N ALA A 108 4.74 0.71 5.11
CA ALA A 108 5.41 -0.32 5.90
C ALA A 108 6.85 0.07 6.23
N MET A 109 7.34 -0.39 7.37
CA MET A 109 8.56 0.12 7.98
C MET A 109 9.55 -1.01 8.25
N LEU A 110 10.65 -1.04 7.50
CA LEU A 110 11.82 -1.84 7.85
C LEU A 110 12.58 -1.13 8.97
N MET A 111 12.43 -1.62 10.19
CA MET A 111 13.05 -1.04 11.38
C MET A 111 14.26 -1.87 11.82
N ILE A 112 15.47 -1.35 11.61
CA ILE A 112 16.73 -2.03 11.93
C ILE A 112 17.38 -1.42 13.17
N LEU A 113 17.64 -2.25 14.17
CA LEU A 113 18.37 -1.88 15.38
C LEU A 113 19.77 -2.47 15.37
N ARG A 114 20.76 -1.67 15.75
CA ARG A 114 22.16 -2.06 15.97
C ARG A 114 22.56 -1.75 17.40
N PRO A 115 23.20 -2.68 18.13
CA PRO A 115 23.76 -2.34 19.42
C PRO A 115 25.05 -1.53 19.24
N HIS A 116 25.28 -0.55 20.10
CA HIS A 116 26.47 0.31 20.04
C HIS A 116 27.78 -0.47 20.26
N ASP A 117 27.73 -1.56 21.03
CA ASP A 117 28.87 -2.42 21.37
C ASP A 117 29.23 -3.44 20.27
N ASN A 118 28.36 -3.69 19.30
CA ASN A 118 28.61 -4.64 18.21
C ASN A 118 27.98 -4.18 16.88
N LYS A 119 28.79 -3.54 16.03
CA LYS A 119 28.34 -3.01 14.73
C LYS A 119 27.94 -4.09 13.72
N SER A 120 28.38 -5.34 13.91
CA SER A 120 28.03 -6.45 13.02
C SER A 120 26.65 -7.04 13.33
N GLU A 121 26.18 -6.85 14.57
CA GLU A 121 24.90 -7.35 15.05
C GLU A 121 23.77 -6.39 14.61
N ARG A 122 22.69 -6.99 14.11
CA ARG A 122 21.54 -6.27 13.58
C ARG A 122 20.27 -7.05 13.92
N PHE A 123 19.26 -6.34 14.35
CA PHE A 123 17.93 -6.89 14.60
C PHE A 123 16.88 -6.12 13.83
N VAL A 124 15.78 -6.79 13.52
CA VAL A 124 14.62 -6.21 12.84
C VAL A 124 13.42 -6.32 13.75
N ILE A 125 12.70 -5.21 13.92
CA ILE A 125 11.41 -5.22 14.60
C ILE A 125 10.36 -5.77 13.64
N MET A 126 9.68 -6.82 14.08
CA MET A 126 8.59 -7.48 13.37
C MET A 126 7.35 -7.49 14.25
N THR A 127 6.18 -7.44 13.65
CA THR A 127 4.88 -7.61 14.29
C THR A 127 4.28 -8.96 13.90
N GLU A 128 3.64 -9.63 14.85
CA GLU A 128 2.80 -10.79 14.65
C GLU A 128 1.37 -10.38 14.96
N GLN A 129 0.50 -10.46 13.96
CA GLN A 129 -0.88 -10.00 14.06
C GLN A 129 -1.84 -10.90 13.25
N PRO A 130 -3.15 -10.89 13.57
CA PRO A 130 -4.14 -11.58 12.76
C PRO A 130 -4.26 -11.00 11.36
N ARG A 131 -4.08 -11.85 10.35
CA ARG A 131 -4.42 -11.58 8.96
C ARG A 131 -5.50 -12.57 8.55
N VAL A 132 -6.74 -12.27 8.94
CA VAL A 132 -7.94 -13.07 8.59
C VAL A 132 -8.04 -13.33 7.08
N PRO A 133 -7.76 -12.36 6.17
CA PRO A 133 -7.76 -12.63 4.73
C PRO A 133 -6.73 -13.68 4.28
N ALA A 134 -5.64 -13.86 5.02
CA ALA A 134 -4.64 -14.90 4.79
C ALA A 134 -4.91 -16.19 5.59
N GLY A 135 -6.01 -16.26 6.36
CA GLY A 135 -6.33 -17.38 7.23
C GLY A 135 -5.36 -17.57 8.40
N SER A 136 -4.65 -16.51 8.81
CA SER A 136 -3.67 -16.56 9.90
C SER A 136 -4.09 -15.67 11.07
N LEU A 137 -3.90 -16.16 12.29
CA LEU A 137 -4.05 -15.37 13.53
C LEU A 137 -2.70 -14.93 14.12
N ALA A 138 -1.62 -15.29 13.45
CA ALA A 138 -0.24 -15.11 13.91
C ALA A 138 0.67 -14.86 12.69
N PHE A 139 0.31 -13.91 11.84
CA PHE A 139 1.07 -13.60 10.64
C PHE A 139 2.23 -12.66 10.99
N LEU A 140 3.45 -13.10 10.71
CA LEU A 140 4.68 -12.36 11.01
C LEU A 140 5.07 -11.47 9.83
N GLU A 141 5.23 -10.17 10.09
CA GLU A 141 5.46 -9.14 9.09
C GLU A 141 6.16 -7.91 9.68
N ILE A 142 6.68 -7.01 8.85
CA ILE A 142 7.16 -5.71 9.34
C ILE A 142 5.98 -4.80 9.73
N PRO A 143 6.17 -3.85 10.67
CA PRO A 143 5.19 -2.84 11.02
C PRO A 143 4.60 -2.14 9.81
N ALA A 144 3.28 -1.93 9.79
CA ALA A 144 2.58 -1.37 8.64
C ALA A 144 1.21 -0.82 9.02
N GLY A 145 0.73 0.17 8.26
CA GLY A 145 -0.59 0.73 8.48
C GLY A 145 -1.17 1.44 7.27
N MET A 146 -2.48 1.67 7.31
CA MET A 146 -3.23 2.30 6.22
C MET A 146 -3.19 3.82 6.37
N MET A 147 -3.29 4.54 5.25
CA MET A 147 -3.47 5.98 5.33
C MET A 147 -4.96 6.31 5.39
N ASP A 148 -5.35 7.03 6.44
CA ASP A 148 -6.76 7.28 6.71
C ASP A 148 -7.33 8.53 6.02
N ASP A 149 -6.50 9.40 5.40
CA ASP A 149 -6.96 10.62 4.72
C ASP A 149 -5.88 11.24 3.78
N ASP A 150 -6.31 12.11 2.85
CA ASP A 150 -5.45 12.83 1.87
C ASP A 150 -4.49 13.88 2.48
N THR A 151 -4.63 14.18 3.77
CA THR A 151 -3.83 15.23 4.43
C THR A 151 -2.53 14.72 5.06
N ASP A 152 -2.39 13.40 5.18
CA ASP A 152 -1.22 12.79 5.80
C ASP A 152 -0.13 12.51 4.76
N THR A 153 1.09 13.00 5.02
CA THR A 153 2.28 12.52 4.31
C THR A 153 2.57 11.07 4.69
N PHE A 154 3.07 10.24 3.77
CA PHE A 154 3.48 8.86 4.06
C PHE A 154 4.38 8.73 5.30
N ALA A 155 5.38 9.63 5.45
CA ALA A 155 6.26 9.64 6.62
C ALA A 155 5.51 9.98 7.93
N GLY A 156 4.45 10.79 7.85
CA GLY A 156 3.59 11.12 8.99
C GLY A 156 2.77 9.92 9.44
N VAL A 157 2.17 9.18 8.50
CA VAL A 157 1.48 7.92 8.79
C VAL A 157 2.45 6.90 9.36
N ALA A 158 3.58 6.66 8.68
CA ALA A 158 4.57 5.70 9.16
C ALA A 158 5.04 6.00 10.60
N ALA A 159 5.27 7.26 10.97
CA ALA A 159 5.62 7.62 12.34
C ALA A 159 4.49 7.32 13.35
N ARG A 160 3.22 7.56 12.98
CA ARG A 160 2.05 7.24 13.81
C ARG A 160 1.89 5.73 13.98
N GLU A 161 1.92 4.98 12.88
CA GLU A 161 1.80 3.51 12.89
C GLU A 161 2.90 2.84 13.72
N ILE A 162 4.14 3.32 13.62
CA ILE A 162 5.23 2.85 14.49
C ILE A 162 4.88 3.09 15.97
N GLN A 163 4.35 4.26 16.30
CA GLN A 163 4.01 4.58 17.69
C GLN A 163 2.84 3.70 18.19
N GLU A 164 1.84 3.46 17.36
CA GLU A 164 0.67 2.64 17.70
C GLU A 164 1.02 1.16 17.85
N GLU A 165 1.76 0.59 16.89
CA GLU A 165 2.13 -0.83 16.92
C GLU A 165 3.29 -1.12 17.87
N THR A 166 4.27 -0.20 18.01
CA THR A 166 5.51 -0.47 18.76
C THR A 166 5.72 0.39 20.01
N GLY A 167 4.97 1.47 20.18
CA GLY A 167 5.21 2.44 21.25
C GLY A 167 6.49 3.26 21.08
N LEU A 168 7.23 3.11 19.98
CA LEU A 168 8.41 3.90 19.67
C LEU A 168 8.01 5.22 19.02
N ILE A 169 8.61 6.32 19.49
CA ILE A 169 8.42 7.64 18.87
C ILE A 169 9.56 7.84 17.87
N VAL A 170 9.23 7.81 16.59
CA VAL A 170 10.20 8.01 15.49
C VAL A 170 9.98 9.37 14.84
N PRO A 171 10.97 10.27 14.87
CA PRO A 171 10.88 11.53 14.16
C PRO A 171 10.77 11.32 12.65
N ARG A 172 9.82 12.00 11.99
CA ARG A 172 9.53 11.85 10.56
C ARG A 172 10.76 12.01 9.65
N HIS A 173 11.68 12.92 10.01
CA HIS A 173 12.89 13.19 9.22
C HIS A 173 13.92 12.04 9.26
N GLU A 174 13.76 11.07 10.17
CA GLU A 174 14.59 9.89 10.25
C GLU A 174 14.09 8.73 9.39
N LEU A 175 12.86 8.83 8.88
CA LEU A 175 12.26 7.84 7.99
C LEU A 175 12.75 8.08 6.57
N LYS A 176 13.45 7.10 6.01
CA LYS A 176 13.91 7.13 4.62
C LYS A 176 12.94 6.35 3.74
N ASP A 177 12.37 6.98 2.73
CA ASP A 177 11.49 6.32 1.75
C ASP A 177 12.33 5.49 0.77
N LEU A 178 12.41 4.17 1.00
CA LEU A 178 13.15 3.23 0.17
C LEU A 178 12.55 3.13 -1.24
N THR A 179 11.22 3.21 -1.35
CA THR A 179 10.50 3.14 -2.62
C THR A 179 10.80 4.34 -3.52
N ALA A 180 10.68 5.56 -2.99
CA ALA A 180 11.03 6.78 -3.71
C ALA A 180 12.53 6.81 -4.08
N LEU A 181 13.42 6.41 -3.17
CA LEU A 181 14.86 6.33 -3.43
C LEU A 181 15.17 5.33 -4.56
N ALA A 182 14.55 4.16 -4.57
CA ALA A 182 14.75 3.17 -5.63
C ALA A 182 14.25 3.67 -6.99
N LEU A 183 13.03 4.24 -7.02
CA LEU A 183 12.43 4.76 -8.25
C LEU A 183 13.19 5.97 -8.81
N SER A 184 13.82 6.78 -7.97
CA SER A 184 14.71 7.88 -8.42
C SER A 184 15.91 7.40 -9.23
N LYS A 185 16.28 6.10 -9.14
CA LYS A 185 17.39 5.49 -9.87
C LYS A 185 16.98 4.85 -11.20
N VAL A 186 15.68 4.80 -11.52
CA VAL A 186 15.19 4.21 -12.77
C VAL A 186 15.59 5.10 -13.94
N LYS A 187 16.27 4.50 -14.93
CA LYS A 187 16.57 5.15 -16.21
C LYS A 187 15.40 4.92 -17.16
N ASN A 188 14.85 5.99 -17.72
CA ASN A 188 13.65 5.97 -18.58
C ASN A 188 12.41 5.45 -17.83
N PRO A 189 11.85 6.23 -16.88
CA PRO A 189 10.64 5.85 -16.18
C PRO A 189 9.46 5.69 -17.16
N THR A 190 8.50 4.86 -16.78
CA THR A 190 7.24 4.69 -17.51
C THR A 190 6.46 6.01 -17.54
N SER A 191 5.62 6.20 -18.56
CA SER A 191 4.66 7.32 -18.62
C SER A 191 3.46 7.15 -17.68
N GLU A 192 3.38 6.03 -16.96
CA GLU A 192 2.30 5.75 -16.02
C GLU A 192 2.38 6.64 -14.79
N GLU A 193 1.24 7.21 -14.39
CA GLU A 193 1.09 8.02 -13.18
C GLU A 193 0.79 7.16 -11.95
N LEU A 194 1.65 6.16 -11.70
CA LEU A 194 1.56 5.29 -10.52
C LEU A 194 2.23 5.92 -9.31
N ALA A 195 1.82 5.50 -8.11
CA ALA A 195 2.44 5.94 -6.88
C ALA A 195 3.88 5.42 -6.76
N ASN A 196 4.75 6.19 -6.11
CA ASN A 196 6.12 5.76 -5.81
C ASN A 196 6.15 4.75 -4.66
N ALA A 197 5.61 3.55 -4.91
CA ALA A 197 5.34 2.55 -3.90
C ALA A 197 5.40 1.14 -4.52
N MET A 198 5.42 0.13 -3.66
CA MET A 198 5.36 -1.27 -4.06
C MET A 198 3.91 -1.75 -4.08
N TYR A 199 3.50 -2.39 -5.17
CA TYR A 199 2.14 -2.93 -5.35
C TYR A 199 2.14 -4.43 -5.04
N PRO A 200 1.51 -4.91 -3.95
CA PRO A 200 1.56 -6.30 -3.54
C PRO A 200 0.75 -7.24 -4.45
N SER A 201 -0.38 -6.77 -5.01
CA SER A 201 -1.26 -7.57 -5.85
C SER A 201 -2.07 -6.71 -6.85
N PRO A 202 -1.40 -6.06 -7.82
CA PRO A 202 -2.03 -5.09 -8.74
C PRO A 202 -3.02 -5.73 -9.73
N GLY A 203 -3.15 -7.06 -9.75
CA GLY A 203 -4.13 -7.77 -10.58
C GLY A 203 -5.56 -7.75 -10.03
N GLY A 204 -5.77 -7.28 -8.79
CA GLY A 204 -7.12 -7.23 -8.20
C GLY A 204 -7.28 -6.27 -7.02
N CYS A 205 -6.21 -5.69 -6.49
CA CYS A 205 -6.24 -4.69 -5.41
C CYS A 205 -5.50 -3.42 -5.85
N ASP A 206 -6.05 -2.25 -5.52
CA ASP A 206 -5.37 -0.96 -5.78
C ASP A 206 -4.27 -0.63 -4.77
N GLU A 207 -4.16 -1.41 -3.70
CA GLU A 207 -3.20 -1.16 -2.63
C GLU A 207 -1.79 -0.96 -3.19
N TYR A 208 -1.15 0.08 -2.69
CA TYR A 208 0.27 0.31 -2.84
C TYR A 208 0.86 0.69 -1.49
N ILE A 209 2.07 0.19 -1.24
CA ILE A 209 2.73 0.29 0.05
C ILE A 209 4.04 1.07 -0.13
N ALA A 210 4.11 2.27 0.43
CA ALA A 210 5.36 3.01 0.50
C ALA A 210 6.24 2.38 1.59
N LEU A 211 7.49 2.05 1.26
CA LEU A 211 8.38 1.30 2.13
C LEU A 211 9.39 2.24 2.76
N PHE A 212 9.37 2.35 4.08
CA PHE A 212 10.28 3.19 4.83
C PHE A 212 11.36 2.37 5.54
N LEU A 213 12.53 2.97 5.69
CA LEU A 213 13.60 2.50 6.56
C LEU A 213 13.72 3.42 7.77
N TRP A 214 13.80 2.80 8.94
CA TRP A 214 14.32 3.44 10.13
C TRP A 214 15.45 2.58 10.69
N GLU A 215 16.65 3.14 10.79
CA GLU A 215 17.83 2.40 11.23
C GLU A 215 18.53 3.16 12.35
N LYS A 216 18.74 2.50 13.51
CA LYS A 216 19.34 3.12 14.69
C LYS A 216 20.40 2.28 15.35
N VAL A 217 21.41 2.99 15.87
CA VAL A 217 22.37 2.46 16.83
C VAL A 217 21.85 2.81 18.23
N LEU A 218 21.68 1.83 19.10
CA LEU A 218 21.14 1.97 20.45
C LEU A 218 22.02 1.25 21.47
N ASP A 219 21.91 1.63 22.74
CA ASP A 219 22.53 0.89 23.83
C ASP A 219 21.85 -0.47 24.01
N ARG A 220 22.62 -1.51 24.33
CA ARG A 220 22.09 -2.88 24.49
C ARG A 220 21.01 -2.95 25.55
N GLN A 221 21.16 -2.20 26.65
CA GLN A 221 20.14 -2.13 27.70
C GLN A 221 18.82 -1.55 27.17
N LEU A 222 18.87 -0.53 26.31
CA LEU A 222 17.68 0.03 25.69
C LEU A 222 17.07 -0.94 24.68
N MET A 223 17.88 -1.68 23.93
CA MET A 223 17.39 -2.73 23.03
C MET A 223 16.67 -3.86 23.78
N GLU A 224 17.20 -4.29 24.93
CA GLU A 224 16.54 -5.28 25.78
C GLU A 224 15.28 -4.73 26.45
N GLN A 225 15.25 -3.45 26.82
CA GLN A 225 14.02 -2.78 27.30
C GLN A 225 12.96 -2.72 26.21
N ILE A 226 13.35 -2.39 24.98
CA ILE A 226 12.48 -2.41 23.80
C ILE A 226 11.96 -3.84 23.64
N LYS A 227 12.82 -4.86 23.57
CA LYS A 227 12.44 -6.28 23.49
C LYS A 227 11.45 -6.71 24.59
N GLY A 228 11.68 -6.28 25.83
CA GLY A 228 10.81 -6.56 26.98
C GLY A 228 9.45 -5.87 26.91
N ARG A 229 9.42 -4.58 26.59
CA ARG A 229 8.18 -3.76 26.48
C ARG A 229 7.32 -4.21 25.30
N LEU A 230 7.96 -4.53 24.18
CA LEU A 230 7.34 -4.97 22.93
C LEU A 230 6.68 -6.36 23.06
N SER A 231 7.07 -7.17 24.05
CA SER A 231 6.48 -8.49 24.29
C SER A 231 5.12 -8.47 25.02
N GLY A 232 4.67 -7.31 25.50
CA GLY A 232 3.47 -7.18 26.34
C GLY A 232 2.47 -6.08 25.94
N LEU A 233 2.72 -5.31 24.88
CA LEU A 233 1.82 -4.26 24.42
C LEU A 233 0.65 -4.88 23.65
N ARG A 234 -0.52 -4.94 24.29
CA ARG A 234 -1.81 -5.05 23.58
C ARG A 234 -2.27 -3.63 23.30
N SER A 235 -2.19 -3.17 22.05
CA SER A 235 -2.81 -1.89 21.67
C SER A 235 -4.33 -2.03 21.70
N GLN A 236 -5.05 -0.90 21.74
CA GLN A 236 -6.51 -0.88 21.92
C GLN A 236 -7.22 -1.51 20.71
N GLY A 237 -7.52 -2.81 20.79
CA GLY A 237 -8.36 -3.53 19.83
C GLY A 237 -7.61 -4.45 18.85
N GLU A 238 -6.30 -4.26 18.67
CA GLU A 238 -5.48 -5.11 17.80
C GLU A 238 -4.52 -6.00 18.62
N MET A 239 -4.57 -7.31 18.37
CA MET A 239 -3.69 -8.28 19.01
C MET A 239 -2.35 -8.32 18.27
N VAL A 240 -1.50 -7.32 18.53
CA VAL A 240 -0.16 -7.25 17.94
C VAL A 240 0.87 -7.73 18.95
N ARG A 241 1.64 -8.77 18.61
CA ARG A 241 2.82 -9.19 19.37
C ARG A 241 4.06 -8.78 18.61
N ILE A 242 5.01 -8.16 19.28
CA ILE A 242 6.20 -7.66 18.60
C ILE A 242 7.38 -8.57 18.92
N THR A 243 8.20 -8.83 17.90
CA THR A 243 9.36 -9.73 17.97
C THR A 243 10.58 -9.05 17.37
N LEU A 244 11.75 -9.28 17.97
CA LEU A 244 13.03 -8.93 17.37
C LEU A 244 13.65 -10.17 16.71
N ILE A 245 13.96 -10.07 15.43
CA ILE A 245 14.58 -11.15 14.66
C ILE A 245 16.00 -10.73 14.25
N PRO A 246 17.01 -11.60 14.34
CA PRO A 246 18.32 -11.33 13.76
C PRO A 246 18.17 -10.97 12.27
N TYR A 247 18.80 -9.87 11.85
CA TYR A 247 18.68 -9.37 10.48
C TYR A 247 19.05 -10.43 9.43
N GLU A 248 20.06 -11.23 9.70
CA GLU A 248 20.54 -12.29 8.79
C GLU A 248 19.51 -13.42 8.60
N GLU A 249 18.51 -13.51 9.47
CA GLU A 249 17.41 -14.48 9.40
C GLU A 249 16.11 -13.86 8.89
N LEU A 250 16.09 -12.55 8.59
CA LEU A 250 14.89 -11.85 8.12
C LEU A 250 14.32 -12.50 6.86
N TRP A 251 15.18 -12.89 5.91
CA TRP A 251 14.77 -13.44 4.63
C TRP A 251 13.95 -14.73 4.77
N SER A 252 14.23 -15.55 5.79
CA SER A 252 13.54 -16.82 6.02
C SER A 252 12.30 -16.64 6.89
N HIS A 253 12.36 -15.78 7.91
CA HIS A 253 11.22 -15.51 8.80
C HIS A 253 10.14 -14.67 8.11
N GLY A 254 10.55 -13.66 7.35
CA GLY A 254 9.68 -12.76 6.59
C GLY A 254 9.29 -13.26 5.21
N ALA A 255 9.66 -14.49 4.84
CA ALA A 255 9.49 -15.03 3.48
C ALA A 255 8.04 -15.04 2.97
N ARG A 256 7.06 -15.03 3.88
CA ARG A 256 5.64 -15.03 3.53
C ARG A 256 5.06 -13.62 3.35
N ASP A 257 5.77 -12.60 3.78
CA ASP A 257 5.29 -11.23 3.77
C ASP A 257 5.97 -10.43 2.65
N ALA A 258 5.16 -10.01 1.66
CA ALA A 258 5.66 -9.33 0.47
C ALA A 258 6.37 -8.01 0.80
N LYS A 259 5.82 -7.22 1.73
CA LYS A 259 6.42 -5.94 2.15
C LYS A 259 7.73 -6.12 2.90
N THR A 260 7.86 -7.16 3.72
CA THR A 260 9.14 -7.52 4.35
C THR A 260 10.20 -7.84 3.30
N LEU A 261 9.91 -8.74 2.35
CA LEU A 261 10.87 -9.11 1.31
C LEU A 261 11.23 -7.93 0.41
N ALA A 262 10.25 -7.13 0.01
CA ALA A 262 10.48 -5.95 -0.82
C ALA A 262 11.35 -4.91 -0.11
N ALA A 263 11.02 -4.56 1.14
CA ALA A 263 11.80 -3.57 1.89
C ALA A 263 13.24 -4.05 2.14
N TRP A 264 13.41 -5.32 2.47
CA TRP A 264 14.73 -5.93 2.62
C TRP A 264 15.55 -5.89 1.32
N ALA A 265 14.93 -6.28 0.19
CA ALA A 265 15.59 -6.25 -1.11
C ALA A 265 15.98 -4.83 -1.56
N LEU A 266 15.10 -3.84 -1.33
CA LEU A 266 15.40 -2.44 -1.62
C LEU A 266 16.53 -1.92 -0.73
N TYR A 267 16.50 -2.20 0.58
CA TYR A 267 17.58 -1.82 1.50
C TYR A 267 18.93 -2.39 1.09
N GLU A 268 19.00 -3.70 0.83
CA GLU A 268 20.22 -4.38 0.40
C GLU A 268 20.77 -3.79 -0.91
N SER A 269 19.89 -3.56 -1.89
CA SER A 269 20.26 -3.03 -3.20
C SER A 269 20.72 -1.57 -3.12
N LEU A 270 20.02 -0.74 -2.36
CA LEU A 270 20.38 0.67 -2.15
C LEU A 270 21.72 0.78 -1.43
N LYS A 271 21.93 0.01 -0.37
CA LYS A 271 23.20 -0.04 0.38
C LYS A 271 24.37 -0.46 -0.52
N ARG A 272 24.19 -1.48 -1.36
CA ARG A 272 25.21 -1.90 -2.34
C ARG A 272 25.49 -0.83 -3.39
N SER A 273 24.48 -0.05 -3.78
CA SER A 273 24.64 1.04 -4.74
C SER A 273 25.39 2.24 -4.16
N GLU A 274 25.22 2.52 -2.86
CA GLU A 274 25.95 3.59 -2.15
C GLU A 274 27.42 3.22 -1.90
N LEU A 275 27.73 1.93 -1.71
CA LEU A 275 29.09 1.42 -1.57
C LEU A 275 29.89 1.35 -2.90
N ARG A 276 29.26 1.65 -4.04
CA ARG A 276 29.89 1.61 -5.38
C ARG A 276 30.18 3.01 -5.96
N CYS A 277 29.99 4.07 -5.17
CA CYS A 277 30.43 5.43 -5.51
C CYS A 277 31.68 5.80 -4.72
#